data_AF-B2TH51-F1
#
_entry.id   AF-B2TH51-F1
#
_cell.length_a   1.000
_cell.length_b   1.000
_cell.length_c   1.000
_cell.angle_alpha   90.00
_cell.angle_beta   90.00
_cell.angle_gamma   90.00
#
_symmetry.space_group_name_H-M   'P 1'
#
loop_
_entity.id
_entity.type
_entity.pdbx_description
1 polymer ?
#
loop_
_entity_poly.entity_id
_entity_poly.type
_entity_poly.pdbx_seq_one_letter_code
_entity_poly.pdbx_strand_id
1 'polypeptide(L)'
;MLQDQPLRFRTTAWERARRTRSPSRPDFARYLRRIARPMQICYQQLMQAYNGEPVGVECRMLERDAWAFVVPEMSGSEPWRIQRFDLDGFVGHGAYGTLAEAVEGMLQEGYQITDPGALDRVAASIRWADGVRRAAIMQKHQEGLITYAQMIEEMTSASSTL
;
A
#
# COMPACT_ATOMS: atom_id res chain seq x y z
N MET A 1 -36.62 12.46 -9.14
CA MET A 1 -35.30 11.82 -9.14
C MET A 1 -34.43 12.58 -8.14
N LEU A 2 -34.16 12.02 -6.96
CA LEU A 2 -33.18 12.62 -6.06
C LEU A 2 -31.82 12.47 -6.71
N GLN A 3 -31.14 13.58 -6.98
CA GLN A 3 -29.73 13.57 -7.34
C GLN A 3 -28.97 13.00 -6.16
N ASP A 4 -28.50 11.77 -6.29
CA ASP A 4 -27.64 11.15 -5.29
C ASP A 4 -26.34 11.96 -5.24
N GLN A 5 -26.13 12.69 -4.15
CA GLN A 5 -24.92 13.50 -4.03
C GLN A 5 -23.73 12.55 -3.97
N PRO A 6 -22.66 12.78 -4.75
CA PRO A 6 -21.50 11.91 -4.72
C PRO A 6 -20.95 11.85 -3.30
N LEU A 7 -20.75 10.63 -2.79
CA LEU A 7 -20.18 10.38 -1.47
C LEU A 7 -18.85 11.14 -1.33
N ARG A 8 -18.73 11.91 -0.25
CA ARG A 8 -17.56 12.73 0.04
C ARG A 8 -16.67 12.02 1.04
N PHE A 9 -15.57 11.48 0.57
CA PHE A 9 -14.53 10.86 1.36
C PHE A 9 -13.43 11.85 1.67
N ARG A 10 -12.91 11.84 2.90
CA ARG A 10 -11.88 12.79 3.32
C ARG A 10 -10.79 12.11 4.12
N THR A 11 -9.57 12.54 3.87
CA THR A 11 -8.41 12.16 4.67
C THR A 11 -8.41 12.92 5.99
N THR A 12 -7.77 12.34 6.99
CA THR A 12 -7.55 12.96 8.30
C THR A 12 -6.78 14.27 8.15
N ALA A 13 -5.73 14.28 7.31
CA ALA A 13 -4.94 15.49 7.04
C ALA A 13 -5.78 16.62 6.44
N TRP A 14 -6.71 16.31 5.53
CA TRP A 14 -7.59 17.30 4.92
C TRP A 14 -8.62 17.84 5.90
N GLU A 15 -9.24 16.98 6.72
CA GLU A 15 -10.15 17.41 7.78
C GLU A 15 -9.45 18.35 8.76
N ARG A 16 -8.21 18.03 9.17
CA ARG A 16 -7.39 18.92 10.01
C ARG A 16 -7.14 20.27 9.32
N ALA A 17 -6.66 20.28 8.07
CA ALA A 17 -6.38 21.50 7.32
C ALA A 17 -7.64 22.37 7.06
N ARG A 18 -8.82 21.75 6.95
CA ARG A 18 -10.10 22.46 6.84
C ARG A 18 -10.53 23.11 8.15
N ARG A 19 -10.35 22.40 9.27
CA ARG A 19 -10.71 22.88 10.61
C ARG A 19 -9.75 23.93 11.14
N THR A 20 -8.50 23.96 10.67
CA THR A 20 -7.56 25.03 10.98
C THR A 20 -8.12 26.37 10.48
N ARG A 21 -8.61 27.17 11.43
CA ARG A 21 -8.95 28.58 11.27
C ARG A 21 -7.93 29.35 12.10
N SER A 22 -7.06 30.10 11.43
CA SER A 22 -6.16 31.04 12.10
C SER A 22 -6.45 32.43 11.54
N PRO A 23 -7.33 33.21 12.20
CA PRO A 23 -7.64 34.57 11.79
C PRO A 23 -6.37 35.45 11.71
N SER A 24 -5.40 35.18 12.59
CA SER A 24 -4.11 35.88 12.64
C SER A 24 -3.09 35.37 11.61
N ARG A 25 -3.30 34.22 10.97
CA ARG A 25 -2.39 33.62 9.96
C ARG A 25 -3.18 32.95 8.82
N PRO A 26 -3.89 33.71 7.98
CA PRO A 26 -4.69 33.15 6.88
C PRO A 26 -3.85 32.35 5.88
N ASP A 27 -2.59 32.74 5.67
CA ASP A 27 -1.67 32.07 4.75
C ASP A 27 -1.27 30.67 5.25
N PHE A 28 -1.22 30.46 6.56
CA PHE A 28 -0.91 29.16 7.14
C PHE A 28 -2.02 28.14 6.83
N ALA A 29 -3.30 28.54 6.99
CA ALA A 29 -4.41 27.67 6.65
C ALA A 29 -4.46 27.37 5.13
N ARG A 30 -4.12 28.35 4.28
CA ARG A 30 -4.00 28.14 2.83
C ARG A 30 -2.86 27.16 2.50
N TYR A 31 -1.72 27.30 3.17
CA TYR A 31 -0.57 26.41 3.02
C TYR A 31 -0.91 24.96 3.38
N LEU A 32 -1.54 24.72 4.53
CA LEU A 32 -1.95 23.38 4.95
C LEU A 32 -2.89 22.70 3.95
N ARG A 33 -3.84 23.45 3.38
CA ARG A 33 -4.72 22.92 2.34
C ARG A 33 -3.97 22.61 1.06
N ARG A 34 -3.01 23.46 0.67
CA ARG A 34 -2.18 23.24 -0.52
C ARG A 34 -1.40 21.93 -0.42
N ILE A 35 -0.79 21.63 0.73
CA ILE A 35 -0.01 20.39 0.92
C ILE A 35 -0.90 19.15 1.03
N ALA A 36 -2.09 19.25 1.66
CA ALA A 36 -2.99 18.10 1.85
C ALA A 36 -3.83 17.77 0.61
N ARG A 37 -3.99 18.73 -0.32
CA ARG A 37 -4.91 18.61 -1.46
C ARG A 37 -4.57 17.46 -2.43
N PRO A 38 -3.31 17.22 -2.85
CA PRO A 38 -3.01 16.13 -3.78
C PRO A 38 -3.45 14.78 -3.23
N MET A 39 -3.05 14.45 -1.99
CA MET A 39 -3.45 13.21 -1.32
C MET A 39 -4.97 13.10 -1.14
N GLN A 40 -5.65 14.21 -0.79
CA GLN A 40 -7.10 14.24 -0.70
C GLN A 40 -7.80 13.95 -2.04
N ILE A 41 -7.23 14.40 -3.16
CA ILE A 41 -7.77 14.10 -4.49
C ILE A 41 -7.66 12.61 -4.77
N CYS A 42 -6.47 12.01 -4.57
CA CYS A 42 -6.25 10.57 -4.74
C CYS A 42 -7.19 9.74 -3.86
N TYR A 43 -7.31 10.09 -2.58
CA TYR A 43 -8.19 9.40 -1.63
C TYR A 43 -9.66 9.49 -2.03
N GLN A 44 -10.16 10.69 -2.40
CA GLN A 44 -11.53 10.85 -2.87
C GLN A 44 -11.78 10.01 -4.13
N GLN A 45 -10.87 10.04 -5.11
CA GLN A 45 -11.02 9.30 -6.36
C GLN A 45 -11.07 7.80 -6.13
N LEU A 46 -10.13 7.24 -5.35
CA LEU A 46 -10.09 5.83 -5.03
C LEU A 46 -11.35 5.40 -4.27
N MET A 47 -11.66 6.06 -3.15
CA MET A 47 -12.83 5.69 -2.35
C MET A 47 -14.12 5.83 -3.16
N GLN A 48 -14.27 6.86 -3.98
CA GLN A 48 -15.47 7.04 -4.80
C GLN A 48 -15.59 5.99 -5.91
N ALA A 49 -14.49 5.61 -6.57
CA ALA A 49 -14.49 4.60 -7.62
C ALA A 49 -14.97 3.23 -7.12
N TYR A 50 -14.78 2.95 -5.82
CA TYR A 50 -15.14 1.68 -5.19
C TYR A 50 -16.19 1.86 -4.07
N ASN A 51 -17.02 2.91 -4.15
CA ASN A 51 -18.14 3.17 -3.23
C ASN A 51 -17.78 3.10 -1.73
N GLY A 52 -16.57 3.53 -1.38
CA GLY A 52 -16.04 3.52 -0.02
C GLY A 52 -15.35 2.22 0.40
N GLU A 53 -15.32 1.20 -0.46
CA GLU A 53 -14.80 -0.14 -0.17
C GLU A 53 -13.73 -0.59 -1.19
N PRO A 54 -12.58 0.09 -1.31
CA PRO A 54 -11.51 -0.28 -2.26
C PRO A 54 -10.67 -1.48 -1.77
N VAL A 55 -11.32 -2.51 -1.25
CA VAL A 55 -10.66 -3.72 -0.74
C VAL A 55 -10.07 -4.52 -1.90
N GLY A 56 -8.80 -4.93 -1.76
CA GLY A 56 -8.06 -5.67 -2.77
C GLY A 56 -7.61 -4.86 -3.98
N VAL A 57 -7.94 -3.57 -4.05
CA VAL A 57 -7.57 -2.72 -5.19
C VAL A 57 -6.09 -2.38 -5.11
N GLU A 58 -5.31 -2.89 -6.06
CA GLU A 58 -3.89 -2.58 -6.15
C GLU A 58 -3.64 -1.14 -6.59
N CYS A 59 -2.72 -0.49 -5.89
CA CYS A 59 -2.22 0.83 -6.20
C CYS A 59 -0.69 0.75 -6.36
N ARG A 60 -0.19 1.25 -7.48
CA ARG A 60 1.22 1.37 -7.79
C ARG A 60 1.83 2.62 -7.15
N MET A 61 3.07 2.48 -6.70
CA MET A 61 3.91 3.57 -6.21
C MET A 61 4.33 4.52 -7.35
N LEU A 62 4.40 5.82 -7.07
CA LEU A 62 4.77 6.81 -8.09
C LEU A 62 6.21 6.64 -8.62
N GLU A 63 7.13 6.26 -7.74
CA GLU A 63 8.58 6.39 -8.01
C GLU A 63 9.26 5.09 -8.43
N ARG A 64 8.60 3.93 -8.27
CA ARG A 64 9.20 2.62 -8.55
C ARG A 64 8.17 1.54 -8.85
N ASP A 65 8.64 0.41 -9.37
CA ASP A 65 7.86 -0.82 -9.55
C ASP A 65 7.55 -1.49 -8.20
N ALA A 66 6.65 -0.87 -7.44
CA ALA A 66 6.10 -1.41 -6.21
C ALA A 66 4.60 -1.13 -6.15
N TRP A 67 3.87 -2.02 -5.49
CA TRP A 67 2.42 -1.95 -5.37
C TRP A 67 1.99 -2.28 -3.93
N ALA A 68 0.79 -1.83 -3.59
CA ALA A 68 0.14 -2.20 -2.36
C ALA A 68 -1.38 -2.29 -2.55
N PHE A 69 -2.04 -3.04 -1.68
CA PHE A 69 -3.49 -3.10 -1.59
C PHE A 69 -3.92 -3.32 -0.14
N VAL A 70 -5.17 -2.99 0.17
CA VAL A 70 -5.75 -3.17 1.50
C VAL A 70 -6.66 -4.39 1.54
N VAL A 71 -6.50 -5.25 2.55
CA VAL A 71 -7.32 -6.45 2.79
C VAL A 71 -7.63 -6.61 4.28
N PRO A 72 -8.61 -7.44 4.66
CA PRO A 72 -8.77 -7.86 6.05
C PRO A 72 -7.49 -8.49 6.59
N GLU A 73 -7.10 -8.12 7.82
CA GLU A 73 -5.99 -8.73 8.54
C GLU A 73 -6.41 -10.09 9.11
N MET A 74 -5.51 -11.08 9.03
CA MET A 74 -5.79 -12.46 9.41
C MET A 74 -5.18 -12.84 10.77
N SER A 75 -4.28 -12.03 11.32
CA SER A 75 -3.48 -12.36 12.52
C SER A 75 -3.97 -11.74 13.84
N GLY A 76 -4.93 -10.80 13.80
CA GLY A 76 -5.79 -10.47 14.95
C GLY A 76 -5.41 -9.30 15.86
N SER A 77 -4.39 -8.49 15.53
CA SER A 77 -4.12 -7.25 16.30
C SER A 77 -5.01 -6.08 15.88
N GLU A 78 -5.25 -5.93 14.58
CA GLU A 78 -6.12 -4.94 13.97
C GLU A 78 -6.91 -5.63 12.83
N PRO A 79 -8.06 -5.10 12.38
CA PRO A 79 -8.90 -5.77 11.39
C PRO A 79 -8.49 -5.55 9.93
N TRP A 80 -7.61 -4.59 9.63
CA TRP A 80 -7.20 -4.27 8.25
C TRP A 80 -5.70 -4.31 8.07
N ARG A 81 -5.24 -4.69 6.88
CA ARG A 81 -3.83 -4.78 6.51
C ARG A 81 -3.56 -4.13 5.17
N ILE A 82 -2.49 -3.36 5.08
CA ILE A 82 -1.84 -3.03 3.81
C ILE A 82 -0.88 -4.17 3.47
N GLN A 83 -1.09 -4.86 2.35
CA GLN A 83 -0.13 -5.80 1.78
C GLN A 83 0.69 -5.08 0.71
N ARG A 84 2.02 -5.19 0.77
CA ARG A 84 2.95 -4.59 -0.20
C ARG A 84 3.68 -5.67 -0.99
N PHE A 85 3.95 -5.39 -2.25
CA PHE A 85 4.73 -6.25 -3.12
C PHE A 85 5.50 -5.46 -4.18
N ASP A 86 6.52 -6.06 -4.75
CA ASP A 86 7.25 -5.55 -5.90
C ASP A 86 7.47 -6.67 -6.92
N LEU A 87 8.39 -6.48 -7.87
CA LEU A 87 8.68 -7.46 -8.90
C LEU A 87 9.29 -8.77 -8.36
N ASP A 88 9.83 -8.77 -7.15
CA ASP A 88 10.50 -9.91 -6.51
C ASP A 88 9.65 -10.58 -5.43
N GLY A 89 8.40 -10.17 -5.23
CA GLY A 89 7.49 -10.82 -4.29
C GLY A 89 6.84 -9.87 -3.30
N PHE A 90 6.28 -10.45 -2.23
CA PHE A 90 5.78 -9.69 -1.10
C PHE A 90 6.94 -9.12 -0.28
N VAL A 91 6.89 -7.82 0.03
CA VAL A 91 7.97 -7.11 0.73
C VAL A 91 7.63 -6.73 2.17
N GLY A 92 6.35 -6.70 2.52
CA GLY A 92 5.94 -6.37 3.87
C GLY A 92 4.45 -6.08 4.00
N HIS A 93 4.01 -5.93 5.24
CA HIS A 93 2.63 -5.59 5.56
C HIS A 93 2.57 -4.64 6.77
N GLY A 94 1.40 -4.04 7.01
CA GLY A 94 1.14 -3.23 8.19
C GLY A 94 -0.34 -3.29 8.54
N ALA A 95 -0.66 -3.33 9.84
CA ALA A 95 -2.01 -3.51 10.35
C ALA A 95 -2.61 -2.17 10.84
N TYR A 96 -3.92 -2.00 10.67
CA TYR A 96 -4.64 -0.73 10.89
C TYR A 96 -6.06 -0.98 11.43
N GLY A 97 -6.52 -0.08 12.30
CA GLY A 97 -7.82 -0.19 12.98
C GLY A 97 -9.04 -0.10 12.06
N THR A 98 -8.92 0.61 10.93
CA THR A 98 -10.02 0.80 9.99
C THR A 98 -9.57 0.74 8.52
N LEU A 99 -10.50 0.43 7.62
CA LEU A 99 -10.27 0.46 6.17
C LEU A 99 -9.80 1.84 5.71
N ALA A 100 -10.44 2.90 6.22
CA ALA A 100 -10.11 4.28 5.88
C ALA A 100 -8.66 4.63 6.28
N GLU A 101 -8.22 4.23 7.47
CA GLU A 101 -6.84 4.45 7.93
C GLU A 101 -5.83 3.66 7.09
N ALA A 102 -6.12 2.40 6.76
CA ALA A 102 -5.26 1.59 5.90
C ALA A 102 -5.13 2.20 4.50
N VAL A 103 -6.24 2.65 3.89
CA VAL A 103 -6.23 3.29 2.58
C VAL A 103 -5.47 4.63 2.64
N GLU A 104 -5.73 5.47 3.65
CA GLU A 104 -5.00 6.73 3.82
C GLU A 104 -3.49 6.47 4.01
N GLY A 105 -3.11 5.49 4.82
CA GLY A 105 -1.72 5.08 5.04
C GLY A 105 -1.04 4.60 3.76
N MET A 106 -1.72 3.76 2.97
CA MET A 106 -1.22 3.29 1.67
C MET A 106 -0.93 4.46 0.71
N LEU A 107 -1.84 5.44 0.62
CA LEU A 107 -1.63 6.61 -0.22
C LEU A 107 -0.51 7.53 0.30
N GLN A 108 -0.36 7.65 1.63
CA GLN A 108 0.72 8.40 2.28
C GLN A 108 2.10 7.83 1.98
N GLU A 109 2.20 6.51 1.84
CA GLU A 109 3.44 5.84 1.43
C GLU A 109 3.79 6.06 -0.06
N GLY A 110 2.87 6.60 -0.86
CA GLY A 110 3.09 6.94 -2.27
C GLY A 110 2.47 5.98 -3.28
N TYR A 111 1.70 4.99 -2.84
CA TYR A 111 0.92 4.09 -3.70
C TYR A 111 -0.34 4.79 -4.22
N GLN A 112 -0.19 5.70 -5.18
CA GLN A 112 -1.25 6.64 -5.57
C GLN A 112 -1.86 6.40 -6.95
N ILE A 113 -1.33 5.46 -7.73
CA ILE A 113 -1.83 5.13 -9.07
C ILE A 113 -2.61 3.82 -8.99
N THR A 114 -3.93 3.85 -9.12
CA THR A 114 -4.74 2.61 -9.19
C THR A 114 -4.30 1.75 -10.37
N ASP A 115 -4.01 0.47 -10.09
CA ASP A 115 -3.49 -0.49 -11.07
C ASP A 115 -4.09 -1.90 -10.82
N PRO A 116 -5.41 -2.08 -11.01
CA PRO A 116 -6.09 -3.32 -10.65
C PRO A 116 -5.54 -4.52 -11.43
N GLY A 117 -5.39 -5.66 -10.76
CA GLY A 117 -4.82 -6.87 -11.34
C GLY A 117 -3.31 -6.81 -11.53
N ALA A 118 -2.62 -5.83 -10.94
CA ALA A 118 -1.17 -5.79 -10.92
C ALA A 118 -0.56 -7.03 -10.27
N LEU A 119 -1.19 -7.55 -9.20
CA LEU A 119 -0.67 -8.72 -8.51
C LEU A 119 -0.61 -9.94 -9.46
N ASP A 120 -1.71 -10.24 -10.15
CA ASP A 120 -1.76 -11.36 -11.09
C ASP A 120 -0.73 -11.21 -12.21
N ARG A 121 -0.60 -10.00 -12.77
CA ARG A 121 0.38 -9.74 -13.84
C ARG A 121 1.82 -9.90 -13.37
N VAL A 122 2.16 -9.36 -12.20
CA VAL A 122 3.52 -9.40 -11.67
C VAL A 122 3.87 -10.79 -11.16
N ALA A 123 2.95 -11.46 -10.47
CA ALA A 123 3.13 -12.80 -9.91
C ALA A 123 3.31 -13.89 -10.98
N ALA A 124 2.81 -13.66 -12.20
CA ALA A 124 3.03 -14.54 -13.35
C ALA A 124 4.45 -14.44 -13.95
N SER A 125 5.29 -13.51 -13.49
CA SER A 125 6.63 -13.31 -14.05
C SER A 125 7.68 -14.29 -13.50
N ILE A 126 8.69 -14.59 -14.31
CA ILE A 126 9.86 -15.39 -13.88
C ILE A 126 10.57 -14.71 -12.69
N ARG A 127 10.71 -13.38 -12.75
CA ARG A 127 11.35 -12.61 -11.68
C ARG A 127 10.66 -12.79 -10.32
N TRP A 128 9.33 -12.78 -10.30
CA TRP A 128 8.56 -13.05 -9.08
C TRP A 128 8.83 -14.46 -8.57
N ALA A 129 8.83 -15.47 -9.45
CA ALA A 129 9.11 -16.85 -9.07
C ALA A 129 10.51 -17.00 -8.44
N ASP A 130 11.51 -16.30 -8.98
CA ASP A 130 12.87 -16.27 -8.41
C ASP A 130 12.91 -15.58 -7.05
N GLY A 131 12.21 -14.45 -6.92
CA GLY A 131 12.11 -13.72 -5.68
C GLY A 131 11.43 -14.52 -4.57
N VAL A 132 10.33 -15.22 -4.88
CA VAL A 132 9.67 -16.15 -3.95
C VAL A 132 10.60 -17.30 -3.54
N ARG A 133 11.39 -17.85 -4.49
CA ARG A 133 12.38 -18.89 -4.18
C ARG A 133 13.44 -18.37 -3.20
N ARG A 134 13.97 -17.17 -3.42
CA ARG A 134 14.94 -16.52 -2.50
C ARG A 134 14.33 -16.26 -1.13
N ALA A 135 13.08 -15.79 -1.08
CA ALA A 135 12.35 -15.57 0.17
C ALA A 135 12.17 -16.86 0.96
N ALA A 136 11.85 -17.98 0.29
CA ALA A 136 11.74 -19.29 0.93
C ALA A 136 13.06 -19.76 1.56
N ILE A 137 14.19 -19.53 0.88
CA ILE A 137 15.53 -19.84 1.43
C ILE A 137 15.83 -18.98 2.67
N MET A 138 15.53 -17.68 2.60
CA MET A 138 15.67 -16.78 3.75
C MET A 138 14.81 -17.22 4.94
N GLN A 139 13.57 -17.63 4.68
CA GLN A 139 12.65 -18.12 5.71
C GLN A 139 13.22 -19.33 6.44
N LYS A 140 13.77 -20.32 5.73
CA LYS A 140 14.44 -21.48 6.36
C LYS A 140 15.53 -21.05 7.33
N HIS A 141 16.32 -20.03 6.98
CA HIS A 141 17.37 -19.52 7.86
C HIS A 141 16.79 -18.84 9.09
N GLN A 142 15.77 -18.00 8.91
CA GLN A 142 15.08 -17.31 10.01
C GLN A 142 14.41 -18.27 10.99
N GLU A 143 13.94 -19.42 10.51
CA GLU A 143 13.39 -20.52 11.31
C GLU A 143 14.47 -21.42 11.95
N GLY A 144 15.75 -21.17 11.67
CA GLY A 144 16.87 -21.97 12.20
C GLY A 144 17.05 -23.34 11.54
N LEU A 145 16.41 -23.59 10.40
CA LEU A 145 16.49 -24.86 9.67
C LEU A 145 17.80 -25.01 8.87
N ILE A 146 18.41 -23.88 8.48
CA ILE A 146 19.70 -23.83 7.79
C ILE A 146 20.61 -22.79 8.43
N THR A 147 21.91 -23.03 8.36
CA THR A 147 22.94 -22.06 8.74
C THR A 147 23.00 -20.91 7.73
N TYR A 148 23.59 -19.78 8.14
CA TYR A 148 23.87 -18.67 7.24
C TYR A 148 24.71 -19.09 6.03
N ALA A 149 25.70 -19.97 6.22
CA ALA A 149 26.54 -20.48 5.12
C ALA A 149 25.72 -21.26 4.08
N GLN A 150 24.84 -22.16 4.54
CA GLN A 150 23.93 -22.92 3.68
C GLN A 150 22.95 -22.00 2.95
N MET A 151 22.44 -20.96 3.61
CA MET A 151 21.58 -19.95 2.99
C MET A 151 22.27 -19.26 1.81
N ILE A 152 23.52 -18.81 1.99
CA ILE A 152 24.30 -18.15 0.93
C ILE A 152 24.60 -19.10 -0.23
N GLU A 153 24.93 -20.37 0.06
CA GLU A 153 25.13 -21.41 -0.94
C GLU A 153 23.87 -21.63 -1.78
N GLU A 154 22.72 -21.90 -1.14
CA GLU A 154 21.43 -22.10 -1.82
C GLU A 154 21.03 -20.87 -2.67
N MET A 155 21.22 -19.65 -2.16
CA MET A 155 20.91 -18.41 -2.92
C MET A 155 21.79 -18.24 -4.17
N THR A 156 23.07 -18.63 -4.09
CA THR A 156 24.03 -18.51 -5.20
C THR A 156 23.75 -19.55 -6.29
N SER A 157 23.46 -20.79 -5.89
CA SER A 157 23.08 -21.86 -6.82
C SER A 157 21.75 -21.55 -7.52
N ALA A 158 20.78 -20.99 -6.81
CA ALA A 158 19.49 -20.58 -7.39
C ALA A 158 19.61 -19.47 -8.45
N SER A 159 20.64 -18.63 -8.37
CA SER A 159 20.88 -17.55 -9.34
C SER A 159 21.58 -18.04 -10.63
N SER A 160 22.15 -19.25 -10.62
CA SER A 160 22.92 -19.81 -11.75
C SER A 160 22.13 -20.76 -12.66
N THR A 161 20.82 -20.93 -12.42
CA THR A 161 19.97 -21.93 -13.11
C THR A 161 19.00 -21.32 -14.13
N LEU A 162 19.28 -20.09 -14.60
CA LEU A 162 18.56 -19.39 -15.67
C LEU A 162 19.54 -19.00 -16.78
#